data_AF-A0A5S3YZI2-F1
#
_entry.id   AF-A0A5S3YZI2-F1
#
_cell.length_a   1.000
_cell.length_b   1.000
_cell.length_c   1.000
_cell.angle_alpha   90.00
_cell.angle_beta   90.00
_cell.angle_gamma   90.00
#
_symmetry.space_group_name_H-M   'P 1'
#
loop_
_entity.id
_entity.type
_entity.pdbx_description
1 polymer ?
#
loop_
_entity_poly.entity_id
_entity_poly.type
_entity_poly.pdbx_seq_one_letter_code
_entity_poly.pdbx_strand_id
1 'polypeptide(L)'
;PYSPNLRQTLQDGLAWQRIRGTPKSLEMALGWLDLPNVTIENTDSGRHHYTYQLDLGELPKGRTSNVTKLAQLSAPVSAKLTRLYNGYDVRNQTLSGQRAGFGHILSDHSGVLVKEHGKVLCKASFA
;
A
#
# COMPACT_ATOMS: atom_id res chain seq x y z
N PRO A 1 -5.84 18.57 -1.56
CA PRO A 1 -4.42 18.59 -2.01
C PRO A 1 -3.65 17.46 -1.30
N TYR A 2 -3.05 16.54 -2.07
CA TYR A 2 -2.31 15.42 -1.51
C TYR A 2 -0.94 15.85 -0.94
N SER A 3 -0.30 16.86 -1.54
CA SER A 3 1.05 17.31 -1.18
C SER A 3 1.08 18.73 -0.59
N PRO A 4 2.14 19.07 0.17
CA PRO A 4 2.36 20.42 0.67
C PRO A 4 2.88 21.41 -0.38
N ASN A 5 3.62 20.95 -1.40
CA ASN A 5 4.13 21.80 -2.49
C ASN A 5 3.48 21.46 -3.84
N LEU A 6 2.39 22.18 -4.16
CA LEU A 6 1.60 21.93 -5.37
C LEU A 6 2.40 22.14 -6.66
N ARG A 7 3.28 23.16 -6.71
CA ARG A 7 4.01 23.52 -7.93
C ARG A 7 4.96 22.41 -8.35
N GLN A 8 5.67 21.85 -7.37
CA GLN A 8 6.57 20.72 -7.59
C GLN A 8 5.78 19.48 -8.01
N THR A 9 4.68 19.15 -7.32
CA THR A 9 3.83 18.01 -7.68
C THR A 9 3.24 18.12 -9.09
N LEU A 10 2.93 19.32 -9.59
CA LEU A 10 2.44 19.49 -10.96
C LEU A 10 3.54 19.24 -12.01
N GLN A 11 4.77 19.66 -11.74
CA GLN A 11 5.91 19.39 -12.62
C GLN A 11 6.23 17.90 -12.65
N ASP A 12 6.35 17.29 -11.46
CA ASP A 12 6.62 15.85 -11.31
C ASP A 12 5.45 15.00 -11.82
N GLY A 13 4.22 15.50 -11.70
CA GLY A 13 3.00 14.83 -12.13
C GLY A 13 2.99 14.47 -13.61
N LEU A 14 3.60 15.30 -14.47
CA LEU A 14 3.71 15.02 -15.90
C LEU A 14 4.70 13.88 -16.19
N ALA A 15 5.81 13.83 -15.45
CA ALA A 15 6.74 12.71 -15.51
C ALA A 15 6.10 11.43 -14.94
N TRP A 16 5.42 11.54 -13.80
CA TRP A 16 4.69 10.46 -13.14
C TRP A 16 3.66 9.80 -14.07
N GLN A 17 2.87 10.59 -14.80
CA GLN A 17 1.89 10.06 -15.75
C GLN A 17 2.50 9.18 -16.83
N ARG A 18 3.73 9.47 -17.27
CA ARG A 18 4.45 8.69 -18.29
C ARG A 18 4.96 7.36 -17.77
N ILE A 19 5.31 7.29 -16.48
CA ILE A 19 5.86 6.09 -15.84
C ILE A 19 4.81 5.34 -15.01
N ARG A 20 3.55 5.77 -15.05
CA ARG A 20 2.45 5.20 -14.28
C ARG A 20 2.33 3.69 -14.52
N GLY A 21 2.11 2.92 -13.46
CA GLY A 21 2.08 1.46 -13.52
C GLY A 21 3.44 0.81 -13.27
N THR A 22 4.51 1.57 -13.07
CA THR A 22 5.82 1.07 -12.62
C THR A 22 6.00 1.26 -11.12
N PRO A 23 6.86 0.47 -10.45
CA PRO A 23 7.22 0.71 -9.04
C PRO A 23 7.76 2.13 -8.80
N LYS A 24 8.49 2.69 -9.78
CA LYS A 24 9.03 4.05 -9.72
C LYS A 24 7.94 5.12 -9.62
N SER A 25 6.80 4.92 -10.30
CA SER A 25 5.66 5.83 -10.18
C SER A 25 5.05 5.82 -8.78
N LEU A 26 5.09 4.66 -8.11
CA LEU A 26 4.60 4.50 -6.74
C LEU A 26 5.53 5.22 -5.76
N GLU A 27 6.85 5.03 -5.89
CA GLU A 27 7.86 5.77 -5.11
C GLU A 27 7.72 7.29 -5.26
N MET A 28 7.61 7.78 -6.51
CA MET A 28 7.46 9.21 -6.79
C MET A 28 6.19 9.78 -6.14
N ALA A 29 5.08 9.05 -6.23
CA ALA A 29 3.82 9.49 -5.67
C ALA A 29 3.84 9.49 -4.13
N LEU A 30 4.44 8.47 -3.51
CA LEU A 30 4.63 8.46 -2.05
C LEU A 30 5.55 9.59 -1.58
N GLY A 31 6.55 9.96 -2.36
CA GLY A 31 7.41 11.12 -2.10
C GLY A 31 6.63 12.43 -1.97
N TRP A 32 5.52 12.60 -2.69
CA TRP A 32 4.67 13.79 -2.56
C TRP A 32 3.94 13.90 -1.22
N LEU A 33 3.87 12.82 -0.45
CA LEU A 33 3.22 12.78 0.87
C LEU A 33 4.20 13.04 2.02
N ASP A 34 5.46 13.39 1.71
CA ASP A 34 6.55 13.57 2.67
C ASP A 34 6.73 12.37 3.61
N LEU A 35 6.60 11.16 3.07
CA LEU A 35 6.84 9.92 3.80
C LEU A 35 8.23 9.39 3.44
N PRO A 36 9.27 9.66 4.26
CA PRO A 36 10.66 9.41 3.88
C PRO A 36 11.04 7.91 3.89
N ASN A 37 10.33 7.10 4.66
CA ASN A 37 10.72 5.71 4.98
C ASN A 37 9.74 4.68 4.45
N VAL A 38 9.17 4.92 3.25
CA VAL A 38 8.21 3.95 2.69
C VAL A 38 8.92 2.81 1.99
N THR A 39 8.66 1.58 2.43
CA THR A 39 9.17 0.37 1.79
C THR A 39 8.04 -0.32 1.04
N ILE A 40 8.28 -0.65 -0.22
CA ILE A 40 7.34 -1.41 -1.06
C ILE A 40 7.72 -2.87 -0.98
N GLU A 41 6.82 -3.67 -0.39
CA GLU A 41 7.01 -5.11 -0.30
C GLU A 41 6.11 -5.82 -1.30
N ASN A 42 6.73 -6.43 -2.30
CA ASN A 42 6.02 -7.27 -3.24
C ASN A 42 5.81 -8.65 -2.63
N THR A 43 4.58 -9.16 -2.71
CA THR A 43 4.32 -10.57 -2.42
C THR A 43 4.81 -11.41 -3.59
N ASP A 44 5.23 -12.64 -3.32
CA ASP A 44 5.52 -13.63 -4.34
C ASP A 44 4.35 -13.80 -5.31
N SER A 45 4.67 -14.20 -6.55
CA SER A 45 3.70 -14.28 -7.63
C SER A 45 2.53 -15.21 -7.29
N GLY A 46 1.38 -14.62 -6.94
CA GLY A 46 0.12 -15.32 -6.74
C GLY A 46 -0.56 -15.71 -8.06
N ARG A 47 -1.67 -16.45 -7.96
CA ARG A 47 -2.37 -17.00 -9.12
C ARG A 47 -3.23 -15.99 -9.90
N HIS A 48 -3.63 -14.88 -9.27
CA HIS A 48 -4.63 -13.96 -9.81
C HIS A 48 -4.14 -12.50 -9.96
N HIS A 49 -3.42 -11.99 -8.97
CA HIS A 49 -2.93 -10.61 -8.96
C HIS A 49 -1.56 -10.53 -8.29
N TYR A 50 -0.75 -9.56 -8.72
CA TYR A 50 0.44 -9.17 -7.97
C TYR A 50 0.01 -8.37 -6.75
N THR A 51 0.15 -8.95 -5.57
CA THR A 51 -0.17 -8.24 -4.33
C THR A 51 1.06 -7.59 -3.76
N TYR A 52 0.90 -6.40 -3.20
CA TYR A 52 1.97 -5.71 -2.51
C TYR A 52 1.46 -5.03 -1.24
N GLN A 53 2.41 -4.65 -0.39
CA GLN A 53 2.20 -3.98 0.88
C GLN A 53 3.12 -2.76 0.96
N LEU A 54 2.72 -1.80 1.78
CA LEU A 54 3.51 -0.61 2.05
C LEU A 54 3.80 -0.54 3.55
N ASP A 55 5.07 -0.59 3.90
CA ASP A 55 5.55 -0.18 5.22
C ASP A 55 5.73 1.33 5.21
N LEU A 56 4.98 2.06 6.04
CA LEU A 56 5.06 3.51 6.06
C LEU A 56 6.14 4.04 7.01
N GLY A 57 6.68 3.20 7.91
CA GLY A 57 7.63 3.56 8.98
C GLY A 57 7.09 4.51 10.05
N GLU A 58 6.24 5.47 9.68
CA GLU A 58 5.49 6.35 10.57
C GLU A 58 4.02 6.39 10.14
N LEU A 59 3.12 6.57 11.11
CA LEU A 59 1.69 6.57 10.85
C LEU A 59 1.19 7.96 10.41
N PRO A 60 0.76 8.16 9.15
CA PRO A 60 0.16 9.42 8.77
C PRO A 60 -1.28 9.48 9.29
N LYS A 61 -1.47 9.98 10.52
CA LYS A 61 -2.79 10.17 11.15
C LYS A 61 -3.71 10.95 10.21
N GLY A 62 -4.85 10.36 9.85
CA GLY A 62 -5.86 10.97 8.98
C GLY A 62 -5.51 11.09 7.50
N ARG A 63 -4.33 10.64 7.04
CA ARG A 63 -3.96 10.63 5.60
C ARG A 63 -3.85 9.23 5.00
N THR A 64 -4.26 8.19 5.73
CA THR A 64 -4.23 6.79 5.25
C THR A 64 -5.03 6.62 3.97
N SER A 65 -6.23 7.21 3.86
CA SER A 65 -7.05 7.18 2.64
C SER A 65 -6.34 7.83 1.44
N ASN A 66 -5.62 8.93 1.68
CA ASN A 66 -4.84 9.62 0.65
C ASN A 66 -3.69 8.77 0.15
N VAL A 67 -2.95 8.12 1.06
CA VAL A 67 -1.89 7.16 0.72
C VAL A 67 -2.47 6.03 -0.12
N THR A 68 -3.58 5.43 0.31
CA THR A 68 -4.21 4.29 -0.39
C THR A 68 -4.64 4.68 -1.81
N LYS A 69 -5.32 5.82 -1.98
CA LYS A 69 -5.76 6.30 -3.28
C LYS A 69 -4.60 6.58 -4.20
N LEU A 70 -3.58 7.28 -3.69
CA LEU A 70 -2.42 7.65 -4.49
C LEU A 70 -1.63 6.41 -4.91
N ALA A 71 -1.45 5.44 -4.01
CA ALA A 71 -0.84 4.16 -4.33
C ALA A 71 -1.65 3.37 -5.38
N GLN A 72 -2.98 3.31 -5.27
CA GLN A 72 -3.85 2.67 -6.26
C GLN A 72 -3.82 3.38 -7.62
N LEU A 73 -3.67 4.71 -7.63
CA LEU A 73 -3.50 5.46 -8.87
C LEU A 73 -2.16 5.14 -9.52
N SER A 74 -1.08 5.02 -8.75
CA SER A 74 0.26 4.76 -9.29
C SER A 74 0.49 3.32 -9.71
N ALA A 75 -0.13 2.36 -9.03
CA ALA A 75 0.07 0.93 -9.26
C ALA A 75 -0.43 0.48 -10.65
N PRO A 76 0.17 -0.57 -11.23
CA PRO A 76 -0.36 -1.18 -12.44
C PRO A 76 -1.72 -1.82 -12.17
N VAL A 77 -2.57 -1.90 -13.21
CA VAL A 77 -3.93 -2.45 -13.11
C VAL A 77 -3.94 -3.92 -12.64
N SER A 78 -2.87 -4.67 -12.91
CA SER A 78 -2.70 -6.06 -12.48
C SER A 78 -2.29 -6.21 -11.02
N ALA A 79 -1.90 -5.13 -10.35
CA ALA A 79 -1.44 -5.15 -8.96
C ALA A 79 -2.50 -4.63 -7.99
N LYS A 80 -2.49 -5.19 -6.78
CA LYS A 80 -3.44 -4.85 -5.72
C LYS A 80 -2.71 -4.50 -4.43
N LEU A 81 -2.98 -3.29 -3.92
CA LEU A 81 -2.55 -2.89 -2.58
C LEU A 81 -3.37 -3.67 -1.55
N THR A 82 -2.67 -4.45 -0.72
CA THR A 82 -3.32 -5.33 0.24
C THR A 82 -3.40 -4.69 1.62
N ARG A 83 -2.31 -4.03 2.03
CA ARG A 83 -2.17 -3.50 3.39
C ARG A 83 -1.19 -2.33 3.45
N LEU A 84 -1.52 -1.39 4.33
CA LEU A 84 -0.59 -0.40 4.89
C LEU A 84 -0.19 -0.88 6.29
N TYR A 85 1.08 -0.94 6.62
CA TYR A 85 1.49 -1.30 7.97
C TYR A 85 2.62 -0.43 8.50
N ASN A 86 2.77 -0.45 9.82
CA ASN A 86 3.91 0.13 10.53
C ASN A 86 4.11 -0.65 11.84
N GLY A 87 5.29 -1.22 12.06
CA GLY A 87 5.71 -1.91 13.29
C GLY A 87 4.97 -3.20 13.66
N TYR A 88 3.73 -3.39 13.19
CA TYR A 88 2.91 -4.58 13.41
C TYR A 88 2.68 -5.36 12.12
N ASP A 89 3.52 -6.38 11.91
CA ASP A 89 3.55 -7.19 10.70
C ASP A 89 3.32 -8.67 11.03
N VAL A 90 2.04 -9.08 11.05
CA VAL A 90 1.66 -10.50 11.03
C VAL A 90 1.42 -10.91 9.59
N ARG A 91 2.31 -11.76 9.06
CA ARG A 91 2.38 -12.22 7.67
C ARG A 91 1.30 -13.26 7.34
N ASN A 92 1.06 -13.44 6.03
CA ASN A 92 0.14 -14.47 5.54
C ASN A 92 0.63 -15.87 5.93
N GLN A 93 -0.29 -16.76 6.28
CA GLN A 93 0.03 -18.14 6.57
C GLN A 93 -0.46 -19.05 5.45
N THR A 94 0.48 -19.81 4.90
CA THR A 94 0.20 -20.77 3.84
C THR A 94 -0.59 -21.95 4.40
N LEU A 95 -1.84 -22.10 3.91
CA LEU A 95 -2.75 -23.18 4.30
C LEU A 95 -2.27 -24.58 3.87
N SER A 96 -1.41 -24.66 2.86
CA SER A 96 -0.80 -25.91 2.38
C SER A 96 0.72 -25.86 2.55
N GLY A 97 1.24 -26.59 3.54
CA GLY A 97 2.68 -26.73 3.81
C GLY A 97 2.94 -27.18 5.25
N GLN A 98 4.17 -27.59 5.56
CA GLN A 98 4.58 -28.06 6.91
C GLN A 98 4.42 -27.00 8.03
N ARG A 99 4.04 -25.76 7.70
CA ARG A 99 3.85 -24.63 8.63
C ARG A 99 2.38 -24.28 8.90
N ALA A 100 1.43 -25.14 8.55
CA ALA A 100 -0.01 -24.87 8.71
C ALA A 100 -0.44 -24.95 10.20
N GLY A 101 -0.45 -23.82 10.90
CA GLY A 101 -0.92 -23.67 12.29
C GLY A 101 -2.22 -22.85 12.39
N PHE A 102 -3.34 -23.55 12.59
CA PHE A 102 -4.66 -23.11 13.08
C PHE A 102 -5.10 -21.63 12.91
N GLY A 103 -5.93 -21.43 11.89
CA GLY A 103 -7.38 -21.22 12.15
C GLY A 103 -7.87 -19.79 12.35
N HIS A 104 -7.25 -19.03 13.24
CA HIS A 104 -7.74 -17.69 13.67
C HIS A 104 -6.89 -16.57 13.06
N ILE A 105 -5.75 -16.99 12.49
CA ILE A 105 -4.69 -16.31 11.73
C ILE A 105 -5.02 -16.22 10.22
N LEU A 106 -6.06 -16.90 9.76
CA LEU A 106 -6.35 -17.25 8.36
C LEU A 106 -6.91 -16.13 7.46
N SER A 107 -6.77 -14.86 7.86
CA SER A 107 -6.94 -13.76 6.92
C SER A 107 -5.56 -13.46 6.35
N ASP A 108 -5.43 -13.32 5.02
CA ASP A 108 -4.12 -13.14 4.35
C ASP A 108 -3.23 -12.10 5.06
N HIS A 109 -3.83 -11.05 5.66
CA HIS A 109 -3.11 -10.04 6.44
C HIS A 109 -3.97 -9.46 7.58
N SER A 110 -3.37 -9.24 8.77
CA SER A 110 -4.00 -8.53 9.90
C SER A 110 -4.22 -7.04 9.63
N GLY A 111 -5.08 -6.37 10.41
CA GLY A 111 -5.34 -4.92 10.31
C GLY A 111 -6.81 -4.51 10.31
N VAL A 112 -7.06 -3.23 10.57
CA VAL A 112 -8.36 -2.55 10.55
C VAL A 112 -8.71 -2.13 9.12
N LEU A 113 -9.98 -2.25 8.73
CA LEU A 113 -10.44 -1.81 7.41
C LEU A 113 -10.49 -0.29 7.32
N VAL A 114 -9.69 0.30 6.43
CA VAL A 114 -9.80 1.71 6.06
C VAL A 114 -10.94 1.83 5.06
N LYS A 115 -12.01 2.50 5.49
CA LYS A 115 -13.19 2.75 4.67
C LYS A 115 -13.28 4.22 4.32
N GLU A 116 -13.74 4.50 3.11
CA GLU A 116 -14.12 5.85 2.70
C GLU A 116 -15.44 5.76 1.94
N HIS A 117 -16.42 6.59 2.31
CA HIS A 117 -17.78 6.57 1.73
C HIS A 117 -18.41 5.15 1.71
N GLY A 118 -18.17 4.35 2.74
CA GLY A 118 -18.67 2.97 2.85
C GLY A 118 -17.93 1.91 2.04
N LYS A 119 -17.00 2.30 1.14
CA LYS A 119 -16.15 1.36 0.38
C LYS A 119 -14.86 1.07 1.15
N VAL A 120 -14.47 -0.20 1.18
CA VAL A 120 -13.17 -0.62 1.75
C VAL A 120 -12.07 -0.28 0.76
N LEU A 121 -11.12 0.55 1.17
CA LEU A 121 -9.97 0.93 0.34
C LEU A 121 -8.81 -0.06 0.54
N CYS A 122 -8.40 -0.30 1.78
CA CYS A 122 -7.36 -1.26 2.13
C CYS A 122 -7.47 -1.67 3.61
N LYS A 123 -6.69 -2.68 4.01
CA LYS A 123 -6.41 -2.95 5.42
C LYS A 123 -5.27 -2.05 5.90
N ALA A 124 -5.30 -1.65 7.16
CA ALA A 124 -4.19 -0.97 7.78
C ALA A 124 -3.94 -1.48 9.20
N SER A 125 -2.69 -1.72 9.54
CA SER A 125 -2.31 -2.34 10.82
C SER A 125 -1.17 -1.61 11.48
N PHE A 126 -1.29 -1.39 12.77
CA PHE A 126 -0.42 -0.48 13.47
C PHE A 126 -0.10 -1.06 14.85
N ALA A 127 1.15 -0.93 15.27
CA ALA A 127 1.59 -1.16 16.65
C ALA A 127 1.40 0.11 17.48
#